data_AF-A0A9P5ZYD3-F1
#
_entry.id   AF-A0A9P5ZYD3-F1
#
_cell.length_a   1.000
_cell.length_b   1.000
_cell.length_c   1.000
_cell.angle_alpha   90.00
_cell.angle_beta   90.00
_cell.angle_gamma   90.00
#
_symmetry.space_group_name_H-M   'P 1'
#
loop_
_entity.id
_entity.type
_entity.pdbx_description
1 polymer ?
#
loop_
_entity_poly.entity_id
_entity_poly.type
_entity_poly.pdbx_seq_one_letter_code
_entity_poly.pdbx_strand_id
1 'polypeptide(L)'
;MEVDTTNDDELPPVHRDTSFIGEHDIQVPANPFLTKAQVTELHASIKAVQERWGISYKDAAHWLYLQKMAQVQAEMAEVERLKAMMARCRRLINETVRRHSGRAGST
;
A
#
# COMPACT_ATOMS: atom_id res chain seq x y z
N MET A 1 24.48 -23.93 27.93
CA MET A 1 24.16 -23.44 26.58
C MET A 1 23.30 -22.22 26.77
N GLU A 2 23.93 -21.06 26.81
CA GLU A 2 23.23 -19.78 26.90
C GLU A 2 22.70 -19.46 25.50
N VAL A 3 21.38 -19.32 25.38
CA VAL A 3 20.73 -18.94 24.14
C VAL A 3 20.66 -17.42 24.14
N ASP A 4 21.62 -16.80 23.47
CA ASP A 4 21.66 -15.36 23.25
C ASP A 4 20.43 -14.98 22.41
N THR A 5 19.49 -14.26 23.02
CA THR A 5 18.26 -13.76 22.39
C THR A 5 18.51 -12.32 22.01
N THR A 6 19.35 -12.12 21.00
CA THR A 6 19.56 -10.80 20.42
C THR A 6 18.33 -10.48 19.57
N ASN A 7 17.57 -9.49 20.02
CA ASN A 7 16.40 -8.93 19.33
C ASN A 7 16.82 -8.40 17.94
N ASP A 8 16.51 -9.15 16.88
CA ASP A 8 16.68 -8.75 15.47
C ASP A 8 15.47 -7.93 14.94
N ASP A 9 14.74 -7.22 15.80
CA ASP A 9 13.56 -6.41 15.44
C ASP A 9 13.90 -4.92 15.19
N GLU A 10 15.18 -4.57 15.03
CA GLU A 10 15.57 -3.22 14.62
C GLU A 10 15.50 -3.10 13.10
N LEU A 11 14.32 -2.69 12.60
CA LEU A 11 14.13 -2.34 11.19
C LEU A 11 15.14 -1.23 10.81
N PRO A 12 15.97 -1.42 9.77
CA PRO A 12 16.95 -0.41 9.37
C PRO A 12 16.26 0.89 8.92
N PRO A 13 16.92 2.04 9.08
CA PRO A 13 16.36 3.33 8.72
C PRO A 13 15.97 3.40 7.23
N VAL A 14 14.80 3.98 6.96
CA VAL A 14 14.25 4.16 5.61
C VAL A 14 15.11 5.18 4.86
N HIS A 15 16.10 4.72 4.10
CA HIS A 15 16.82 5.56 3.15
C HIS A 15 15.93 5.85 1.93
N ARG A 16 15.61 7.13 1.73
CA ARG A 16 15.00 7.61 0.48
C ARG A 16 16.12 7.86 -0.52
N ASP A 17 16.39 6.88 -1.37
CA ASP A 17 17.41 7.01 -2.40
C ASP A 17 16.89 7.94 -3.51
N THR A 18 17.23 9.23 -3.44
CA THR A 18 17.05 10.15 -4.57
C THR A 18 18.08 9.81 -5.64
N SER A 19 17.62 9.37 -6.81
CA SER A 19 18.50 9.06 -7.95
C SER A 19 18.33 10.11 -9.04
N PHE A 20 19.46 10.63 -9.53
CA PHE A 20 19.47 11.61 -10.62
C PHE A 20 19.62 10.90 -11.96
N ILE A 21 18.73 11.19 -12.92
CA ILE A 21 18.89 10.82 -14.33
C ILE A 21 18.89 12.12 -15.14
N GLY A 22 20.07 12.58 -15.55
CA GLY A 22 20.24 13.86 -16.26
C GLY A 22 19.95 15.06 -15.35
N GLU A 23 19.11 15.99 -15.81
CA GLU A 23 18.66 17.18 -15.03
C GLU A 23 17.35 16.95 -14.26
N HIS A 24 16.77 15.76 -14.33
CA HIS A 24 15.50 15.45 -13.68
C HIS A 24 15.71 14.77 -12.33
N ASP A 25 15.19 15.41 -11.28
CA ASP A 25 15.06 14.82 -9.95
C ASP A 25 13.91 13.80 -9.97
N ILE A 26 14.27 12.52 -9.99
CA ILE A 26 13.30 11.43 -9.90
C ILE A 26 13.31 10.96 -8.44
N GLN A 27 12.21 11.25 -7.74
CA GLN A 27 11.95 10.64 -6.44
C GLN A 27 11.67 9.15 -6.65
N VAL A 28 12.71 8.34 -6.51
CA VAL A 28 12.57 6.89 -6.45
C VAL A 28 11.96 6.58 -5.08
N PRO A 29 10.80 5.88 -5.01
CA PRO A 29 10.26 5.45 -3.73
C PRO A 29 11.32 4.62 -3.01
N ALA A 30 11.48 4.83 -1.70
CA ALA A 30 12.38 4.03 -0.88
C ALA A 30 12.10 2.55 -1.14
N ASN A 31 13.11 1.80 -1.57
CA ASN A 31 12.97 0.37 -1.82
C ASN A 31 12.82 -0.31 -0.45
N PRO A 32 11.63 -0.78 -0.05
CA PRO A 32 11.47 -1.36 1.27
C PRO A 32 12.35 -2.61 1.35
N PHE A 33 13.14 -2.73 2.41
CA PHE A 33 13.93 -3.92 2.65
C PHE A 33 12.97 -5.10 2.84
N LEU A 34 12.92 -5.99 1.84
CA LEU A 34 12.13 -7.20 1.92
C LEU A 34 12.84 -8.20 2.84
N THR A 35 12.06 -8.89 3.67
CA THR A 35 12.60 -10.00 4.47
C THR A 35 13.01 -11.15 3.55
N LYS A 36 13.94 -12.01 4.00
CA LYS A 36 14.38 -13.18 3.22
C LYS A 36 13.21 -14.10 2.82
N ALA A 37 12.21 -14.23 3.68
CA ALA A 37 10.99 -14.98 3.40
C ALA A 37 10.20 -14.35 2.24
N GLN A 38 9.99 -13.03 2.27
CA GLN A 38 9.28 -12.29 1.20
C GLN A 38 10.01 -12.37 -0.14
N VAL A 39 11.34 -12.29 -0.14
CA VAL A 39 12.14 -12.47 -1.37
C VAL A 39 11.96 -13.86 -1.95
N THR A 40 11.94 -14.89 -1.09
CA THR A 40 11.78 -16.28 -1.50
C THR A 40 10.39 -16.54 -2.08
N GLU A 41 9.35 -16.02 -1.43
CA GLU A 41 7.96 -16.10 -1.89
C GLU A 41 7.76 -15.37 -3.23
N LEU A 42 8.33 -14.17 -3.36
CA LEU A 42 8.28 -13.41 -4.61
C LEU A 42 8.99 -14.15 -5.74
N HIS A 43 10.17 -14.72 -5.46
CA HIS A 43 10.90 -15.52 -6.44
C HIS A 43 10.10 -16.74 -6.90
N ALA A 44 9.49 -17.48 -5.96
CA ALA A 44 8.64 -18.62 -6.27
C ALA A 44 7.45 -18.22 -7.15
N SER A 45 6.83 -17.08 -6.87
CA SER A 45 5.73 -16.52 -7.65
C SER A 45 6.15 -16.19 -9.07
N ILE A 46 7.31 -15.54 -9.25
CA ILE A 46 7.86 -15.21 -10.56
C ILE A 46 8.17 -16.49 -11.34
N LYS A 47 8.77 -17.49 -10.69
CA LYS A 47 9.06 -18.79 -11.30
C LYS A 47 7.81 -19.52 -11.77
N ALA A 48 6.76 -19.53 -10.96
CA ALA A 48 5.49 -20.15 -11.34
C ALA A 48 4.90 -19.49 -12.60
N VAL A 49 4.95 -18.15 -12.71
CA VAL A 49 4.49 -17.44 -13.92
C VAL A 49 5.42 -17.73 -15.11
N GLN A 50 6.73 -17.73 -14.87
CA GLN A 50 7.74 -18.03 -15.88
C GLN A 50 7.51 -19.41 -16.52
N GLU A 51 7.32 -20.44 -15.69
CA GLU A 51 7.10 -21.82 -16.12
C GLU A 51 5.75 -22.00 -16.80
N ARG A 52 4.70 -21.35 -16.28
CA ARG A 52 3.35 -21.46 -16.84
C ARG A 52 3.26 -20.88 -18.24
N TRP A 53 3.95 -19.76 -18.51
CA TRP A 53 3.80 -18.99 -19.75
C TRP A 53 5.01 -19.07 -20.67
N GLY A 54 6.12 -19.68 -20.23
CA GLY A 54 7.33 -19.83 -21.02
C GLY A 54 8.03 -18.51 -21.34
N ILE A 55 7.81 -17.47 -20.53
CA ILE A 55 8.36 -16.13 -20.74
C ILE A 55 9.69 -15.92 -19.98
N SER A 56 10.37 -14.80 -20.22
CA SER A 56 11.57 -14.47 -19.46
C SER A 56 11.23 -14.17 -18.00
N TYR A 57 12.17 -14.40 -17.09
CA TYR A 57 11.99 -14.06 -15.66
C TYR A 57 11.68 -12.57 -15.47
N LYS A 58 12.31 -11.70 -16.27
CA LYS A 58 12.08 -10.25 -16.25
C LYS A 58 10.64 -9.92 -16.63
N ASP A 59 10.12 -10.55 -17.68
CA ASP A 59 8.75 -10.30 -18.14
C ASP A 59 7.71 -10.87 -17.16
N ALA A 60 7.98 -12.03 -16.57
CA ALA A 60 7.16 -12.60 -15.51
C ALA A 60 7.10 -11.69 -14.27
N ALA A 61 8.25 -11.14 -13.86
CA ALA A 61 8.33 -10.19 -12.74
C ALA A 61 7.59 -8.89 -13.06
N HIS A 62 7.78 -8.36 -14.27
CA HIS A 62 7.09 -7.15 -14.71
C HIS A 62 5.57 -7.36 -14.78
N TRP A 63 5.11 -8.50 -15.27
CA TRP A 63 3.70 -8.84 -15.33
C TRP A 63 3.07 -8.93 -13.92
N LEU A 64 3.74 -9.61 -12.99
CA LEU A 64 3.30 -9.68 -11.59
C LEU A 64 3.23 -8.29 -10.94
N TYR A 65 4.22 -7.44 -11.23
CA TYR A 65 4.21 -6.06 -10.76
C TYR A 65 2.98 -5.29 -11.29
N LEU A 66 2.70 -5.34 -12.59
CA LEU A 66 1.54 -4.67 -13.18
C LEU A 66 0.22 -5.16 -12.56
N GLN A 67 0.09 -6.47 -12.36
CA GLN A 67 -1.08 -7.06 -11.72
C GLN A 67 -1.28 -6.52 -10.29
N LYS A 68 -0.20 -6.47 -9.49
CA LYS A 68 -0.25 -5.94 -8.13
C LYS A 68 -0.54 -4.44 -8.09
N MET A 69 0.01 -3.66 -9.02
CA MET A 69 -0.31 -2.24 -9.13
C MET A 69 -1.76 -1.98 -9.50
N ALA A 70 -2.33 -2.75 -10.43
CA ALA A 70 -3.74 -2.65 -10.75
C ALA A 70 -4.63 -2.98 -9.53
N GLN A 71 -4.25 -3.99 -8.74
CA GLN A 71 -4.94 -4.33 -7.50
C GLN A 71 -4.89 -3.18 -6.48
N VAL A 72 -3.71 -2.62 -6.22
CA VAL A 72 -3.54 -1.50 -5.28
C VAL A 72 -4.36 -0.28 -5.73
N GLN A 73 -4.38 0.03 -7.02
CA GLN A 73 -5.19 1.14 -7.54
C GLN A 73 -6.69 0.92 -7.32
N ALA A 74 -7.18 -0.31 -7.52
CA ALA A 74 -8.57 -0.64 -7.26
C ALA A 74 -8.93 -0.50 -5.77
N GLU A 75 -8.05 -0.98 -4.88
CA GLU A 75 -8.23 -0.85 -3.43
C GLU A 75 -8.19 0.62 -2.98
N MET A 76 -7.29 1.43 -3.52
CA MET A 76 -7.24 2.87 -3.25
C MET A 76 -8.52 3.57 -3.68
N ALA A 77 -9.06 3.25 -4.85
CA ALA A 77 -10.32 3.81 -5.32
C ALA A 77 -11.50 3.46 -4.38
N GLU A 78 -11.52 2.22 -3.87
CA GLU A 78 -12.54 1.78 -2.92
C GLU A 78 -12.41 2.51 -1.58
N VAL A 79 -11.19 2.70 -1.07
CA VAL A 79 -10.93 3.50 0.14
C VAL A 79 -11.45 4.93 -0.02
N GLU A 80 -11.21 5.56 -1.16
CA GLU A 80 -11.72 6.91 -1.44
C GLU A 80 -13.26 6.95 -1.51
N ARG A 81 -13.88 5.92 -2.10
CA ARG A 81 -15.34 5.77 -2.12
C ARG A 81 -15.92 5.68 -0.71
N LEU A 82 -15.30 4.86 0.15
CA LEU A 82 -15.72 4.70 1.55
C LEU A 82 -15.54 6.00 2.35
N LYS A 83 -14.44 6.73 2.14
CA LYS A 83 -14.23 8.06 2.75
C LYS A 83 -15.33 9.05 2.35
N ALA A 84 -15.67 9.11 1.06
CA ALA A 84 -16.73 9.98 0.57
C ALA A 84 -18.10 9.62 1.18
N MET A 85 -18.39 8.33 1.33
CA MET A 85 -19.60 7.84 1.97
C MET A 85 -19.67 8.23 3.45
N MET A 86 -18.57 8.05 4.20
CA MET A 86 -18.49 8.46 5.60
C MET A 86 -18.68 9.98 5.77
N ALA A 87 -18.09 10.79 4.89
CA ALA A 87 -18.28 12.23 4.89
C ALA A 87 -19.74 12.62 4.64
N ARG A 88 -20.46 11.89 3.77
CA ARG A 88 -21.90 12.09 3.55
C ARG A 88 -22.73 11.73 4.78
N CYS A 89 -22.50 10.57 5.38
CA CYS A 89 -23.19 10.16 6.61
C CYS A 89 -22.97 11.16 7.74
N ARG A 90 -21.73 11.62 7.93
CA ARG A 90 -21.39 12.65 8.92
C ARG A 90 -22.16 13.95 8.70
N ARG A 91 -22.29 14.40 7.44
CA ARG A 91 -23.09 15.58 7.09
C ARG A 91 -24.57 15.40 7.46
N LEU A 92 -25.16 14.26 7.12
CA LEU A 92 -26.57 13.95 7.42
C LEU A 92 -26.84 13.88 8.93
N ILE A 93 -25.92 13.29 9.70
CA ILE A 93 -26.00 13.25 11.15
C ILE A 93 -25.96 14.67 11.72
N ASN A 94 -25.00 15.49 11.29
CA ASN A 94 -24.87 16.87 11.75
C ASN A 94 -26.10 17.72 11.42
N GLU A 95 -26.68 17.53 10.24
CA GLU A 95 -27.92 18.20 9.85
C GLU A 95 -29.10 17.76 10.71
N THR A 96 -29.21 16.47 10.99
CA THR A 96 -30.26 15.92 11.87
C THR A 96 -30.14 16.50 13.28
N VAL A 97 -28.93 16.55 13.85
CA VAL A 97 -28.68 17.14 15.18
C VAL A 97 -29.08 18.62 15.19
N ARG A 98 -28.69 19.41 14.18
CA ARG A 98 -29.07 20.84 14.08
C ARG A 98 -30.57 21.06 14.01
N ARG A 99 -31.29 20.23 13.24
CA ARG A 99 -32.76 20.33 13.13
C ARG A 99 -33.47 20.03 14.45
N HIS A 100 -32.95 19.10 15.26
CA HIS A 100 -33.53 18.75 16.55
C HIS A 100 -33.17 19.75 17.65
N SER A 101 -31.95 20.30 17.65
CA SER A 101 -31.55 21.32 18.63
C SER A 101 -32.26 22.66 18.43
N GLY A 102 -32.55 23.06 17.19
CA GLY A 102 -33.30 24.29 16.89
C GLY A 102 -34.80 24.22 17.24
N ARG A 103 -35.36 23.02 17.44
CA ARG A 103 -36.80 22.83 17.72
C ARG A 103 -37.14 22.91 19.22
N ALA A 104 -36.15 22.80 20.10
CA ALA A 104 -36.33 22.84 21.55
C ALA A 104 -36.37 24.26 22.17
N GLY A 105 -36.13 25.32 21.37
CA GLY A 105 -36.11 26.72 21.84
C GLY A 105 -37.33 27.56 21.45
N SER A 106 -38.42 26.94 21.00
CA SER A 106 -39.63 27.60 20.49
C SER A 106 -40.87 27.18 21.29
N THR A 107 -40.90 27.50 22.58
CA THR A 107 -42.10 27.49 23.43
C THR A 107 -41.97 28.56 24.49
#